data_AF-A0A4Y8Q7A5-F1
#
_entry.id   AF-A0A4Y8Q7A5-F1
#
_cell.length_a   1.000
_cell.length_b   1.000
_cell.length_c   1.000
_cell.angle_alpha   90.00
_cell.angle_beta   90.00
_cell.angle_gamma   90.00
#
_symmetry.space_group_name_H-M   'P 1'
#
loop_
_entity.id
_entity.type
_entity.pdbx_description
1 polymer ?
#
loop_
_entity_poly.entity_id
_entity_poly.type
_entity_poly.pdbx_seq_one_letter_code
_entity_poly.pdbx_strand_id
1 'polypeptide(L)'
;MARQKNSESIPIEKQDEGRVNPALNMMYWALAGTVAGLCAAYEAGKTIVLWRRIDAPLFEFHDEWRTKSRALRYKRNLVFHKELYAYRRFSEEELLHTHIYLKSYDNDSSYWSAVVDLVGKLVLPISVFLLGSALAISNNVFGVVSRSADASAAQTLPKILELFQVVTDNTAILMLLTGLLFITGLVNAAAKAARKRKIQLHLLLVEAALQEAKAQKPKAGGI
;
A
#
# COMPACT_ATOMS: atom_id res chain seq x y z
N MET A 1 71.08 40.77 5.49
CA MET A 1 70.95 39.30 5.63
C MET A 1 69.59 38.98 6.25
N ALA A 2 68.97 37.92 5.75
CA ALA A 2 67.53 37.68 5.70
C ALA A 2 66.86 37.39 7.06
N ARG A 3 65.71 38.02 7.31
CA ARG A 3 64.71 37.57 8.30
C ARG A 3 63.66 36.75 7.56
N GLN A 4 63.77 35.43 7.68
CA GLN A 4 62.80 34.46 7.18
C GLN A 4 61.57 34.51 8.11
N LYS A 5 60.48 35.14 7.65
CA LYS A 5 59.17 35.06 8.32
C LYS A 5 58.58 33.69 7.99
N ASN A 6 58.63 32.76 8.94
CA ASN A 6 57.84 31.54 8.91
C ASN A 6 56.37 31.93 8.98
N SER A 7 55.66 31.85 7.86
CA SER A 7 54.19 31.79 7.87
C SER A 7 53.81 30.36 8.24
N GLU A 8 53.49 30.13 9.52
CA GLU A 8 52.78 28.93 9.94
C GLU A 8 51.42 28.94 9.24
N SER A 9 51.31 28.10 8.20
CA SER A 9 50.04 27.80 7.56
C SER A 9 49.17 27.06 8.59
N ILE A 10 48.18 27.75 9.14
CA ILE A 10 47.13 27.16 9.96
C ILE A 10 46.52 26.00 9.14
N PRO A 11 46.48 24.76 9.66
CA PRO A 11 45.85 23.67 8.95
C PRO A 11 44.37 24.01 8.80
N ILE A 12 43.94 24.18 7.55
CA ILE A 12 42.52 24.27 7.20
C ILE A 12 41.94 22.89 7.48
N GLU A 13 41.39 22.73 8.68
CA GLU A 13 40.56 21.61 9.07
C GLU A 13 39.42 21.56 8.04
N LYS A 14 39.46 20.56 7.15
CA LYS A 14 38.40 20.34 6.17
C LYS A 14 37.16 19.99 6.97
N GLN A 15 36.30 21.00 7.18
CA GLN A 15 34.92 20.80 7.62
C GLN A 15 34.28 19.83 6.62
N ASP A 16 34.19 18.56 7.01
CA ASP A 16 33.42 17.50 6.35
C ASP A 16 31.91 17.74 6.63
N GLU A 17 31.48 19.00 6.50
CA GLU A 17 30.13 19.46 6.74
C GLU A 17 29.29 19.19 5.50
N GLY A 18 28.47 18.15 5.53
CA GLY A 18 27.35 18.02 4.60
C GLY A 18 27.11 16.63 4.04
N ARG A 19 28.05 15.68 4.20
CA ARG A 19 27.76 14.29 3.84
C ARG A 19 26.92 13.64 4.93
N VAL A 20 25.61 13.53 4.66
CA VAL A 20 24.70 12.73 5.46
C VAL A 20 25.33 11.36 5.69
N ASN A 21 25.53 10.99 6.96
CA ASN A 21 26.24 9.77 7.32
C ASN A 21 25.59 8.57 6.60
N PRO A 22 26.33 7.82 5.77
CA PRO A 22 25.77 6.70 5.00
C PRO A 22 25.12 5.66 5.91
N ALA A 23 25.60 5.51 7.15
CA ALA A 23 24.99 4.65 8.16
C ALA A 23 23.59 5.15 8.59
N LEU A 24 23.41 6.46 8.74
CA LEU A 24 22.12 7.07 9.08
C LEU A 24 21.11 6.85 7.94
N ASN A 25 21.54 7.03 6.69
CA ASN A 25 20.72 6.72 5.52
C ASN A 25 20.30 5.25 5.50
N MET A 26 21.25 4.31 5.66
CA MET A 26 20.94 2.88 5.75
C MET A 26 19.94 2.56 6.88
N MET A 27 20.04 3.25 8.02
CA MET A 27 19.10 3.07 9.13
C MET A 27 17.69 3.55 8.76
N TYR A 28 17.55 4.70 8.10
CA TYR A 28 16.26 5.16 7.58
C TYR A 28 15.67 4.20 6.56
N TRP A 29 16.49 3.63 5.66
CA TRP A 29 16.07 2.60 4.70
C TRP A 29 15.56 1.34 5.39
N ALA A 30 16.31 0.84 6.36
CA ALA A 30 15.94 -0.35 7.11
C ALA A 30 14.61 -0.14 7.86
N LEU A 31 14.44 1.02 8.50
CA LEU A 31 13.22 1.37 9.22
C LEU A 31 12.01 1.53 8.29
N ALA A 32 12.15 2.25 7.18
CA ALA A 32 11.07 2.44 6.23
C ALA A 32 10.65 1.11 5.57
N GLY A 33 11.63 0.27 5.20
CA GLY A 33 11.38 -1.05 4.65
C GLY A 33 10.70 -1.99 5.65
N THR A 34 11.10 -1.97 6.93
CA THR A 34 10.44 -2.78 7.97
C THR A 34 9.01 -2.30 8.22
N VAL A 35 8.75 -1.00 8.30
CA VAL A 35 7.39 -0.48 8.47
C VAL A 35 6.50 -0.87 7.29
N ALA A 36 6.96 -0.69 6.06
CA ALA A 36 6.21 -1.09 4.87
C ALA A 36 5.95 -2.61 4.83
N GLY A 37 6.97 -3.41 5.14
CA GLY A 37 6.87 -4.86 5.22
C GLY A 37 5.88 -5.34 6.29
N LEU A 38 5.90 -4.73 7.48
CA LEU A 38 4.97 -5.03 8.57
C LEU A 38 3.53 -4.65 8.21
N CYS A 39 3.32 -3.49 7.58
CA CYS A 39 1.99 -3.09 7.09
C CYS A 39 1.45 -4.07 6.04
N ALA A 40 2.28 -4.46 5.07
CA ALA A 40 1.90 -5.43 4.04
C ALA A 40 1.59 -6.81 4.65
N ALA A 41 2.44 -7.30 5.57
CA ALA A 41 2.24 -8.57 6.26
C ALA A 41 0.96 -8.56 7.12
N TYR A 42 0.66 -7.45 7.79
CA TYR A 42 -0.56 -7.30 8.57
C TYR A 42 -1.83 -7.38 7.71
N GLU A 43 -1.87 -6.67 6.58
CA GLU A 43 -3.02 -6.72 5.67
C GLU A 43 -3.15 -8.07 4.96
N ALA A 44 -2.02 -8.71 4.60
CA ALA A 44 -2.02 -10.07 4.07
C ALA A 44 -2.55 -11.06 5.10
N GLY A 45 -2.09 -10.97 6.36
CA GLY A 45 -2.55 -11.82 7.46
C GLY A 45 -4.05 -11.68 7.70
N LYS A 46 -4.57 -10.46 7.75
CA LYS A 46 -6.03 -10.21 7.84
C LYS A 46 -6.81 -10.84 6.69
N THR A 47 -6.29 -10.71 5.47
CA THR A 47 -6.92 -11.27 4.28
C THR A 47 -6.93 -12.80 4.32
N ILE A 48 -5.81 -13.43 4.71
CA ILE A 48 -5.69 -14.88 4.84
C ILE A 48 -6.63 -15.41 5.93
N VAL A 49 -6.70 -14.75 7.09
CA VAL A 49 -7.59 -15.16 8.19
C VAL A 49 -9.06 -15.08 7.74
N LEU A 50 -9.45 -14.00 7.06
CA LEU A 50 -10.79 -13.87 6.52
C LEU A 50 -11.09 -14.98 5.50
N TRP A 51 -10.18 -15.21 4.56
CA TRP A 51 -10.36 -16.25 3.54
C TRP A 51 -10.46 -17.63 4.16
N ARG A 52 -9.61 -17.96 5.12
CA ARG A 52 -9.70 -19.24 5.84
C ARG A 52 -11.03 -19.37 6.54
N ARG A 53 -11.53 -18.33 7.22
CA ARG A 53 -12.82 -18.42 7.93
C ARG A 53 -14.02 -18.55 7.00
N ILE A 54 -14.00 -17.89 5.84
CA ILE A 54 -15.09 -17.97 4.87
C ILE A 54 -15.03 -19.28 4.06
N ASP A 55 -13.84 -19.66 3.59
CA ASP A 55 -13.68 -20.78 2.67
C ASP A 55 -13.61 -22.13 3.38
N ALA A 56 -13.10 -22.19 4.63
CA ALA A 56 -13.00 -23.42 5.41
C ALA A 56 -14.32 -24.21 5.49
N PRO A 57 -15.45 -23.62 5.91
CA PRO A 57 -16.69 -24.36 6.02
C PRO A 57 -17.27 -24.76 4.64
N LEU A 58 -16.84 -24.10 3.56
CA LEU A 58 -17.27 -24.45 2.20
C LEU A 58 -16.47 -25.63 1.61
N PHE A 59 -15.26 -25.90 2.12
CA PHE A 59 -14.39 -26.94 1.53
C PHE A 59 -14.98 -28.34 1.60
N GLU A 60 -15.70 -28.67 2.67
CA GLU A 60 -16.36 -29.98 2.80
C GLU A 60 -17.33 -30.25 1.64
N PHE A 61 -18.15 -29.25 1.30
CA PHE A 61 -19.12 -29.33 0.21
C PHE A 61 -18.50 -29.16 -1.18
N HIS A 62 -17.33 -28.53 -1.26
CA HIS A 62 -16.56 -28.43 -2.49
C HIS A 62 -16.09 -29.79 -3.01
N ASP A 63 -15.75 -30.71 -2.11
CA ASP A 63 -15.35 -32.08 -2.46
C ASP A 63 -16.54 -32.93 -2.88
N GLU A 64 -17.68 -32.76 -2.20
CA GLU A 64 -18.95 -33.35 -2.63
C GLU A 64 -19.34 -32.89 -4.05
N TRP A 65 -19.22 -31.59 -4.34
CA TRP A 65 -19.51 -31.06 -5.67
C TRP A 65 -18.59 -31.64 -6.75
N ARG A 66 -17.29 -31.78 -6.46
CA ARG A 66 -16.31 -32.34 -7.41
C ARG A 66 -16.69 -33.75 -7.88
N THR A 67 -17.23 -34.55 -6.97
CA THR A 67 -17.62 -35.94 -7.24
C THR A 67 -18.98 -36.05 -7.92
N LYS A 68 -19.98 -35.25 -7.52
CA LYS A 68 -21.37 -35.36 -8.01
C LYS A 68 -21.68 -34.54 -9.27
N SER A 69 -20.96 -33.45 -9.53
CA SER A 69 -21.35 -32.45 -10.54
C SER A 69 -20.51 -32.49 -11.83
N ARG A 70 -20.31 -33.68 -12.43
CA ARG A 70 -19.54 -33.81 -13.69
C ARG A 70 -20.14 -32.98 -14.84
N ALA A 71 -21.47 -32.91 -14.94
CA ALA A 71 -22.19 -32.19 -16.01
C ALA A 71 -22.14 -30.66 -15.87
N LEU A 72 -21.86 -30.12 -14.68
CA LEU A 72 -21.86 -28.67 -14.42
C LEU A 72 -20.47 -28.03 -14.63
N ARG A 73 -19.46 -28.83 -15.00
CA ARG A 73 -18.07 -28.35 -15.20
C ARG A 73 -17.89 -27.42 -16.40
N TYR A 74 -18.84 -27.40 -17.33
CA TYR A 74 -18.79 -26.59 -18.56
C TYR A 74 -19.56 -25.27 -18.46
N LYS A 75 -20.11 -24.93 -17.29
CA LYS A 75 -20.81 -23.65 -17.10
C LYS A 75 -19.81 -22.50 -17.01
N ARG A 76 -20.17 -21.34 -17.60
CA ARG A 76 -19.50 -20.07 -17.34
C ARG A 76 -19.59 -19.78 -15.84
N ASN A 77 -18.50 -19.30 -15.23
CA ASN A 77 -18.41 -19.01 -13.80
C ASN A 77 -18.58 -20.24 -12.88
N LEU A 78 -17.78 -21.28 -13.12
CA LEU A 78 -17.73 -22.50 -12.30
C LEU A 78 -17.57 -22.21 -10.79
N VAL A 79 -16.76 -21.21 -10.42
CA VAL A 79 -16.51 -20.81 -9.04
C VAL A 79 -17.81 -20.39 -8.34
N PHE A 80 -18.59 -19.51 -8.98
CA PHE A 80 -19.88 -19.04 -8.45
C PHE A 80 -20.84 -20.21 -8.19
N HIS A 81 -21.01 -21.11 -9.17
CA HIS A 81 -21.92 -22.25 -9.01
C HIS A 81 -21.47 -23.24 -7.94
N LYS A 82 -20.16 -23.46 -7.82
CA LYS A 82 -19.56 -24.32 -6.80
C LYS A 82 -19.80 -23.75 -5.41
N GLU A 83 -19.57 -22.45 -5.21
CA GLU A 83 -19.78 -21.79 -3.92
C GLU A 83 -21.29 -21.70 -3.58
N LEU A 84 -22.15 -21.37 -4.55
CA LEU A 84 -23.60 -21.37 -4.35
C LEU A 84 -24.10 -22.75 -3.90
N TYR A 85 -23.59 -23.82 -4.50
CA TYR A 85 -23.93 -25.16 -4.07
C TYR A 85 -23.53 -25.45 -2.63
N ALA A 86 -22.32 -25.04 -2.23
CA ALA A 86 -21.87 -25.19 -0.86
C ALA A 86 -22.78 -24.42 0.11
N TYR A 87 -23.16 -23.19 -0.21
CA TYR A 87 -24.09 -22.41 0.62
C TYR A 87 -25.49 -23.02 0.70
N ARG A 88 -26.00 -23.65 -0.37
CA ARG A 88 -27.30 -24.36 -0.33
C ARG A 88 -27.33 -25.54 0.63
N ARG A 89 -26.17 -26.05 1.07
CA ARG A 89 -26.10 -27.14 2.04
C ARG A 89 -26.18 -26.68 3.48
N PHE A 90 -25.96 -25.39 3.73
CA PHE A 90 -26.03 -24.83 5.08
C PHE A 90 -27.47 -24.76 5.53
N SER A 91 -27.68 -24.88 6.84
CA SER A 91 -28.97 -24.58 7.46
C SER A 91 -29.29 -23.08 7.33
N GLU A 92 -30.57 -22.71 7.46
CA GLU A 92 -30.99 -21.31 7.43
C GLU A 92 -30.31 -20.47 8.54
N GLU A 93 -30.10 -21.07 9.71
CA GLU A 93 -29.41 -20.44 10.84
C GLU A 93 -27.93 -20.19 10.53
N GLU A 94 -27.24 -21.17 9.95
CA GLU A 94 -25.84 -21.03 9.52
C GLU A 94 -25.68 -19.97 8.42
N LEU A 95 -26.62 -19.90 7.48
CA LEU A 95 -26.64 -18.87 6.44
C LEU A 95 -26.84 -17.48 7.04
N LEU A 96 -27.76 -17.34 8.01
CA LEU A 96 -28.03 -16.07 8.68
C LEU A 96 -26.83 -15.63 9.53
N HIS A 97 -26.20 -16.55 10.26
CA HIS A 97 -24.97 -16.29 11.00
C HIS A 97 -23.84 -15.84 10.06
N THR A 98 -23.66 -16.54 8.93
CA THR A 98 -22.66 -16.19 7.92
C THR A 98 -22.94 -14.82 7.30
N HIS A 99 -24.21 -14.49 7.03
CA HIS A 99 -24.61 -13.18 6.51
C HIS A 99 -24.25 -12.05 7.50
N ILE A 100 -24.60 -12.20 8.78
CA ILE A 100 -24.27 -11.22 9.83
C ILE A 100 -22.76 -11.04 9.94
N TYR A 101 -22.02 -12.16 9.97
CA TYR A 101 -20.56 -12.14 10.04
C TYR A 101 -19.91 -11.44 8.85
N LEU A 102 -20.33 -11.75 7.62
CA LEU A 102 -19.81 -11.08 6.43
C LEU A 102 -20.13 -9.57 6.42
N LYS A 103 -21.32 -9.21 6.89
CA LYS A 103 -21.76 -7.81 6.99
C LYS A 103 -21.00 -7.02 8.05
N SER A 104 -20.58 -7.64 9.16
CA SER A 104 -19.71 -6.98 10.14
C SER A 104 -18.33 -6.68 9.55
N TYR A 105 -17.79 -7.57 8.72
CA TYR A 105 -16.51 -7.37 8.05
C TYR A 105 -16.53 -6.33 6.91
N ASP A 106 -17.68 -6.07 6.28
CA ASP A 106 -17.82 -4.98 5.29
C ASP A 106 -17.69 -3.60 5.96
N ASN A 107 -18.05 -3.51 7.25
CA ASN A 107 -17.99 -2.28 8.04
C ASN A 107 -16.72 -2.12 8.89
N ASP A 108 -15.91 -3.16 9.04
CA ASP A 108 -14.69 -3.13 9.86
C ASP A 108 -13.54 -2.37 9.16
N SER A 109 -13.58 -1.04 9.21
CA SER A 109 -12.37 -0.24 9.16
C SER A 109 -11.72 -0.28 10.54
N SER A 110 -10.67 -1.09 10.69
CA SER A 110 -9.81 -1.02 11.88
C SER A 110 -9.33 0.43 12.07
N TYR A 111 -9.39 0.95 13.30
CA TYR A 111 -8.86 2.28 13.63
C TYR A 111 -7.47 2.52 13.04
N TRP A 112 -6.58 1.52 13.14
CA TRP A 112 -5.25 1.57 12.54
C TRP A 112 -5.25 1.65 11.01
N SER A 113 -6.19 0.98 10.34
CA SER A 113 -6.37 1.08 8.88
C SER A 113 -6.83 2.48 8.49
N ALA A 114 -7.71 3.11 9.29
CA ALA A 114 -8.13 4.49 9.08
C ALA A 114 -6.99 5.48 9.31
N VAL A 115 -6.17 5.29 10.34
CA VAL A 115 -4.98 6.12 10.60
C VAL A 115 -3.96 6.00 9.46
N VAL A 116 -3.65 4.79 9.00
CA VAL A 116 -2.73 4.57 7.87
C VAL A 116 -3.28 5.18 6.58
N ASP A 117 -4.59 5.06 6.33
CA ASP A 117 -5.25 5.67 5.17
C ASP A 117 -5.20 7.21 5.24
N LEU A 118 -5.41 7.79 6.43
CA LEU A 118 -5.32 9.23 6.66
C LEU A 118 -3.88 9.74 6.47
N VAL A 119 -2.90 9.04 7.05
CA VAL A 119 -1.48 9.34 6.89
C VAL A 119 -1.08 9.23 5.42
N GLY A 120 -1.50 8.18 4.71
CA GLY A 120 -1.27 8.06 3.27
C GLY A 120 -1.88 9.22 2.49
N LYS A 121 -3.12 9.62 2.81
CA LYS A 121 -3.81 10.75 2.14
C LYS A 121 -3.21 12.11 2.45
N LEU A 122 -2.54 12.29 3.59
CA LEU A 122 -1.88 13.55 3.96
C LEU A 122 -0.43 13.61 3.50
N VAL A 123 0.34 12.56 3.79
CA VAL A 123 1.78 12.52 3.50
C VAL A 123 2.02 12.45 2.00
N LEU A 124 1.22 11.72 1.23
CA LEU A 124 1.48 11.53 -0.20
C LEU A 124 1.36 12.85 -0.99
N PRO A 125 0.30 13.69 -0.82
CA PRO A 125 0.25 15.00 -1.46
C PRO A 125 1.36 15.95 -1.00
N ILE A 126 1.71 15.95 0.29
CA ILE A 126 2.79 16.79 0.83
C ILE A 126 4.13 16.38 0.20
N SER A 127 4.43 15.09 0.14
CA SER A 127 5.66 14.59 -0.46
C SER A 127 5.73 14.85 -1.97
N VAL A 128 4.60 14.69 -2.69
CA VAL A 128 4.51 15.04 -4.12
C VAL A 128 4.71 16.54 -4.34
N PHE A 129 4.15 17.40 -3.48
CA PHE A 129 4.35 18.86 -3.55
C PHE A 129 5.80 19.26 -3.32
N LEU A 130 6.43 18.71 -2.27
CA LEU A 130 7.85 18.94 -1.97
C LEU A 130 8.75 18.47 -3.13
N LEU A 131 8.44 17.30 -3.69
CA LEU A 131 9.14 16.77 -4.85
C LEU A 131 9.00 17.68 -6.08
N GLY A 132 7.78 18.14 -6.38
CA GLY A 132 7.53 19.07 -7.48
C GLY A 132 8.28 20.39 -7.31
N SER A 133 8.31 20.91 -6.09
CA SER A 133 9.05 22.14 -5.75
C SER A 133 10.56 21.95 -5.90
N ALA A 134 11.11 20.82 -5.43
CA ALA A 134 12.52 20.49 -5.60
C ALA A 134 12.91 20.38 -7.08
N LEU A 135 12.11 19.67 -7.90
CA LEU A 135 12.35 19.55 -9.34
C LEU A 135 12.24 20.88 -10.08
N ALA A 136 11.27 21.74 -9.71
CA ALA A 136 11.12 23.07 -10.29
C ALA A 136 12.31 23.98 -9.96
N ILE A 137 12.80 23.95 -8.72
CA ILE A 137 14.01 24.67 -8.31
C ILE A 137 15.21 24.16 -9.10
N SER A 138 15.38 22.84 -9.20
CA SER A 138 16.50 22.22 -9.93
C SER A 138 16.50 22.63 -11.41
N ASN A 139 15.35 22.62 -12.07
CA ASN A 139 15.24 23.05 -13.48
C ASN A 139 15.56 24.54 -13.67
N ASN A 140 15.13 25.40 -12.74
CA ASN A 140 15.43 26.82 -12.80
C ASN A 140 16.91 27.11 -12.57
N VAL A 141 17.56 26.43 -11.60
CA VAL A 141 19.01 26.56 -11.35
C VAL A 141 19.81 26.10 -12.56
N PHE A 142 19.45 24.97 -13.17
CA PHE A 142 20.09 24.49 -14.39
C PHE A 142 19.93 25.49 -15.56
N GLY A 143 18.77 26.14 -15.66
CA GLY A 143 18.51 27.20 -16.63
C GLY A 143 19.35 28.46 -16.42
N VAL A 144 19.68 28.80 -15.18
CA VAL A 144 20.57 29.93 -14.85
C VAL A 144 22.04 29.58 -15.14
N VAL A 145 22.50 28.41 -14.69
CA VAL A 145 23.88 27.93 -14.89
C VAL A 145 24.23 27.79 -16.37
N SER A 146 23.28 27.28 -17.18
CA SER A 146 23.48 27.14 -18.63
C SER A 146 23.51 28.48 -19.40
N ARG A 147 23.08 29.58 -18.79
CA ARG A 147 23.02 30.92 -19.41
C ARG A 147 24.06 31.90 -18.87
N SER A 148 24.67 31.64 -17.72
CA SER A 148 25.66 32.52 -17.11
C SER A 148 27.06 32.33 -17.73
N ALA A 149 27.43 33.20 -18.68
CA ALA A 149 28.76 33.27 -19.30
C ALA A 149 29.69 34.34 -18.69
N ASP A 150 29.23 35.09 -17.69
CA ASP A 150 29.96 36.24 -17.15
C ASP A 150 30.92 35.90 -15.99
N ALA A 151 32.07 36.58 -15.96
CA ALA A 151 33.16 36.36 -15.01
C ALA A 151 32.81 36.60 -13.53
N SER A 152 31.73 37.34 -13.23
CA SER A 152 31.20 37.51 -11.86
C SER A 152 30.43 36.28 -11.37
N ALA A 153 29.89 35.46 -12.29
CA ALA A 153 29.23 34.20 -11.97
C ALA A 153 30.21 33.11 -11.55
N ALA A 154 31.50 33.21 -11.92
CA ALA A 154 32.51 32.19 -11.61
C ALA A 154 32.77 31.99 -10.10
N GLN A 155 32.55 33.03 -9.28
CA GLN A 155 32.68 32.92 -7.82
C GLN A 155 31.40 32.44 -7.12
N THR A 156 30.23 32.63 -7.72
CA THR A 156 28.93 32.20 -7.18
C THR A 156 28.49 30.82 -7.68
N LEU A 157 28.97 30.40 -8.86
CA LEU A 157 28.72 29.07 -9.44
C LEU A 157 29.00 27.91 -8.48
N PRO A 158 30.15 27.85 -7.78
CA PRO A 158 30.46 26.72 -6.89
C PRO A 158 29.50 26.64 -5.69
N LYS A 159 29.10 27.78 -5.09
CA LYS A 159 28.11 27.80 -4.00
C LYS A 159 26.71 27.39 -4.47
N ILE A 160 26.34 27.79 -5.70
CA ILE A 160 25.07 27.39 -6.32
C ILE A 160 25.08 25.89 -6.65
N LEU A 161 26.20 25.35 -7.15
CA LEU A 161 26.40 23.93 -7.41
C LEU A 161 26.34 23.10 -6.12
N GLU A 162 26.93 23.58 -5.04
CA GLU A 162 26.90 22.92 -3.73
C GLU A 162 25.48 22.87 -3.16
N LEU A 163 24.75 24.00 -3.19
CA LEU A 163 23.32 24.04 -2.84
C LEU A 163 22.49 23.14 -3.75
N PHE A 164 22.76 23.12 -5.05
CA PHE A 164 22.09 22.24 -6.01
C PHE A 164 22.37 20.77 -5.68
N GLN A 165 23.59 20.41 -5.34
CA GLN A 165 23.97 19.05 -5.01
C GLN A 165 23.27 18.58 -3.73
N VAL A 166 23.21 19.42 -2.69
CA VAL A 166 22.42 19.16 -1.47
C VAL A 166 20.93 19.02 -1.77
N VAL A 167 20.36 19.88 -2.62
CA VAL A 167 18.96 19.76 -3.04
C VAL A 167 18.74 18.47 -3.81
N THR A 168 19.62 18.10 -4.73
CA THR A 168 19.50 16.91 -5.58
C THR A 168 19.60 15.63 -4.75
N ASP A 169 20.55 15.57 -3.81
CA ASP A 169 20.74 14.45 -2.89
C ASP A 169 19.50 14.27 -1.99
N ASN A 170 18.94 15.37 -1.48
CA ASN A 170 17.69 15.35 -0.71
C ASN A 170 16.47 15.01 -1.57
N THR A 171 16.47 15.39 -2.85
CA THR A 171 15.39 15.08 -3.80
C THR A 171 15.34 13.59 -4.10
N ALA A 172 16.49 12.90 -4.19
CA ALA A 172 16.54 11.46 -4.36
C ALA A 172 15.89 10.72 -3.19
N ILE A 173 16.16 11.15 -1.95
CA ILE A 173 15.54 10.61 -0.74
C ILE A 173 14.03 10.84 -0.76
N LEU A 174 13.58 12.06 -1.10
CA LEU A 174 12.16 12.39 -1.21
C LEU A 174 11.45 11.60 -2.31
N MET A 175 12.05 11.42 -3.50
CA MET A 175 11.50 10.60 -4.58
C MET A 175 11.28 9.17 -4.14
N LEU A 176 12.28 8.58 -3.49
CA LEU A 176 12.21 7.19 -3.04
C LEU A 176 11.22 7.00 -1.89
N LEU A 177 11.18 7.92 -0.91
CA LEU A 177 10.19 7.89 0.17
C LEU A 177 8.76 8.00 -0.41
N THR A 178 8.55 8.92 -1.34
CA THR A 178 7.27 9.10 -2.02
C THR A 178 6.89 7.85 -2.80
N GLY A 179 7.84 7.26 -3.53
CA GLY A 179 7.64 6.00 -4.26
C GLY A 179 7.27 4.84 -3.33
N LEU A 180 7.94 4.70 -2.19
CA LEU A 180 7.65 3.67 -1.20
C LEU A 180 6.23 3.82 -0.60
N LEU A 181 5.86 5.04 -0.23
CA LEU A 181 4.53 5.36 0.28
C LEU A 181 3.45 5.11 -0.78
N PHE A 182 3.74 5.45 -2.03
CA PHE A 182 2.84 5.20 -3.16
C PHE A 182 2.62 3.70 -3.38
N ILE A 183 3.68 2.90 -3.43
CA ILE A 183 3.58 1.44 -3.58
C ILE A 183 2.81 0.84 -2.40
N THR A 184 3.10 1.27 -1.17
CA THR A 184 2.41 0.78 0.04
C THR A 184 0.92 1.14 0.00
N GLY A 185 0.59 2.36 -0.40
CA GLY A 185 -0.79 2.81 -0.59
C GLY A 185 -1.52 1.99 -1.67
N LEU A 186 -0.86 1.72 -2.80
CA LEU A 186 -1.41 0.92 -3.89
C LEU A 186 -1.70 -0.53 -3.44
N VAL A 187 -0.75 -1.17 -2.75
CA VAL A 187 -0.91 -2.53 -2.22
C VAL A 187 -2.06 -2.59 -1.22
N ASN A 188 -2.16 -1.63 -0.31
CA ASN A 188 -3.24 -1.57 0.67
C ASN A 188 -4.61 -1.36 -0.01
N ALA A 189 -4.69 -0.44 -0.97
CA ALA A 189 -5.90 -0.20 -1.74
C ALA A 189 -6.35 -1.45 -2.53
N ALA A 190 -5.40 -2.13 -3.18
CA ALA A 190 -5.65 -3.36 -3.93
C ALA A 190 -6.12 -4.50 -3.00
N ALA A 191 -5.46 -4.70 -1.86
CA ALA A 191 -5.85 -5.71 -0.87
C ALA A 191 -7.25 -5.45 -0.30
N LYS A 192 -7.56 -4.19 0.04
CA LYS A 192 -8.88 -3.77 0.51
C LYS A 192 -9.96 -3.98 -0.55
N ALA A 193 -9.69 -3.61 -1.81
CA ALA A 193 -10.61 -3.82 -2.91
C ALA A 193 -10.87 -5.32 -3.17
N ALA A 194 -9.82 -6.15 -3.16
CA ALA A 194 -9.95 -7.60 -3.31
C ALA A 194 -10.79 -8.22 -2.19
N ARG A 195 -10.56 -7.79 -0.94
CA ARG A 195 -11.34 -8.23 0.23
C ARG A 195 -12.82 -7.86 0.09
N LYS A 196 -13.10 -6.61 -0.26
CA LYS A 196 -14.48 -6.12 -0.45
C LYS A 196 -15.20 -6.89 -1.55
N ARG A 197 -14.56 -7.10 -2.69
CA ARG A 197 -15.13 -7.91 -3.80
C ARG A 197 -15.47 -9.32 -3.34
N LYS A 198 -14.58 -9.97 -2.57
CA LYS A 198 -14.83 -11.31 -2.05
C LYS A 198 -16.01 -11.33 -1.06
N ILE A 199 -16.02 -10.43 -0.07
CA ILE A 199 -17.13 -10.33 0.89
C ILE A 199 -18.47 -10.11 0.16
N GLN A 200 -18.52 -9.19 -0.81
CA GLN A 200 -19.72 -8.93 -1.60
C GLN A 200 -20.18 -10.16 -2.38
N LEU A 201 -19.26 -10.92 -2.98
CA LEU A 201 -19.59 -12.17 -3.67
C LEU A 201 -20.25 -13.17 -2.71
N HIS A 202 -19.64 -13.41 -1.55
CA HIS A 202 -20.20 -14.34 -0.56
C HIS A 202 -21.54 -13.86 0.02
N LEU A 203 -21.72 -12.55 0.24
CA LEU A 203 -22.99 -11.98 0.66
C LEU A 203 -24.10 -12.27 -0.37
N LEU A 204 -23.83 -12.01 -1.66
CA LEU A 204 -24.79 -12.29 -2.73
C LEU A 204 -25.14 -13.78 -2.81
N LEU A 205 -24.16 -14.66 -2.63
CA LEU A 205 -24.37 -16.11 -2.64
C LEU A 205 -25.22 -16.58 -1.45
N VAL A 206 -24.95 -16.06 -0.25
CA VAL A 206 -25.72 -16.36 0.95
C VAL A 206 -27.15 -15.85 0.83
N GLU A 207 -27.35 -14.64 0.29
CA GLU A 207 -28.69 -14.08 0.04
C GLU A 207 -29.48 -14.91 -0.97
N ALA A 208 -28.84 -15.34 -2.07
CA ALA A 208 -29.46 -16.23 -3.04
C ALA A 208 -29.88 -17.58 -2.42
N ALA A 209 -29.00 -18.19 -1.61
CA ALA A 209 -29.30 -19.43 -0.90
C ALA A 209 -30.46 -19.26 0.11
N LEU A 210 -30.49 -18.15 0.86
CA LEU A 210 -31.59 -17.82 1.78
C LEU A 210 -32.93 -17.62 1.06
N GLN A 211 -32.93 -16.96 -0.09
CA GLN A 211 -34.15 -16.77 -0.89
C GLN A 211 -34.71 -18.11 -1.40
N GLU A 212 -33.83 -19.01 -1.85
CA GLU A 212 -34.23 -20.34 -2.29
C GLU A 212 -34.77 -21.19 -1.13
N ALA A 213 -34.12 -21.15 0.04
CA ALA A 213 -34.60 -21.84 1.24
C ALA A 213 -36.00 -21.35 1.65
N LYS A 214 -36.25 -20.03 1.58
CA LYS A 214 -37.57 -19.44 1.85
C LYS A 214 -38.62 -19.84 0.82
N ALA A 215 -38.26 -19.89 -0.46
CA ALA A 215 -39.17 -20.31 -1.54
C ALA A 215 -39.56 -21.79 -1.44
N GLN A 216 -38.70 -22.63 -0.86
CA GLN A 216 -38.96 -24.06 -0.67
C GLN A 216 -39.79 -24.38 0.56
N LYS A 217 -39.99 -23.45 1.51
CA LYS A 217 -40.95 -23.65 2.61
C LYS A 217 -42.37 -23.63 2.02
N PRO A 218 -43.10 -24.77 1.99
CA PRO A 218 -44.49 -24.76 1.55
C PRO A 218 -45.29 -23.85 2.48
N LYS A 219 -46.33 -23.20 1.96
CA LYS A 219 -47.34 -22.48 2.75
C LYS A 219 -48.06 -23.47 3.68
N ALA A 220 -47.42 -23.86 4.77
CA ALA A 220 -48.05 -24.56 5.87
C ALA A 220 -48.84 -23.51 6.66
N GLY A 221 -50.16 -23.45 6.48
CA GLY A 221 -51.03 -22.60 7.30
C GLY A 221 -52.18 -21.90 6.58
N GLY A 222 -52.80 -22.52 5.57
CA GLY A 222 -54.16 -22.18 5.16
C GLY A 222 -55.12 -23.27 5.62
N ILE A 223 -55.34 -23.37 6.93
CA ILE A 223 -56.51 -24.05 7.53
C ILE A 223 -57.20 -23.02 8.39
#